data_AF-A0A355R6H5-F1
#
_entry.id   AF-A0A355R6H5-F1
#
_cell.length_a   1.000
_cell.length_b   1.000
_cell.length_c   1.000
_cell.angle_alpha   90.00
_cell.angle_beta   90.00
_cell.angle_gamma   90.00
#
_symmetry.space_group_name_H-M   'P 1'
#
loop_
_entity.id
_entity.type
_entity.pdbx_description
1 polymer ?
#
loop_
_entity_poly.entity_id
_entity_poly.type
_entity_poly.pdbx_seq_one_letter_code
_entity_poly.pdbx_strand_id
1 'polypeptide(L)'
;MYLTPQHVLLAGATGLTGEHLLDRLLNEPTITRVLAPTRRPLAEHPHLENPVGDPAVFLPQLAGRVDIAYCCLGTTLKQAGSESAFRAVDLDMVVAFSKRAREMGARHLLVISAVGADPKSSIFYNRVKGEMEEALKAQDWPQLTIVRPSFLLGERLEPRLT
;
A
#
# COMPACT_ATOMS: atom_id res chain seq x y z
N MET A 1 9.77 -1.67 24.46
CA MET A 1 10.81 -2.20 23.56
C MET A 1 10.19 -2.26 22.18
N TYR A 2 10.53 -1.34 21.27
CA TYR A 2 10.07 -1.41 19.90
C TYR A 2 10.89 -2.51 19.21
N LEU A 3 10.24 -3.63 18.88
CA LEU A 3 10.88 -4.69 18.11
C LEU A 3 11.17 -4.13 16.71
N THR A 4 12.41 -4.29 16.23
CA THR A 4 12.72 -4.02 14.83
C THR A 4 11.82 -4.91 13.97
N PRO A 5 11.07 -4.36 13.00
CA PRO A 5 10.16 -5.16 12.18
C PRO A 5 10.94 -6.26 11.45
N GLN A 6 10.40 -7.47 11.42
CA GLN A 6 11.01 -8.62 10.73
C GLN A 6 10.13 -9.10 9.58
N HIS A 7 8.81 -9.08 9.78
CA HIS A 7 7.84 -9.55 8.79
C HIS A 7 7.03 -8.38 8.25
N VAL A 8 7.16 -8.12 6.95
CA VAL A 8 6.57 -6.97 6.28
C VAL A 8 5.50 -7.41 5.30
N LEU A 9 4.38 -6.70 5.28
CA LEU A 9 3.39 -6.80 4.22
C LEU A 9 3.47 -5.53 3.34
N LEU A 10 3.64 -5.70 2.03
CA LEU A 10 3.77 -4.59 1.07
C LEU A 10 2.72 -4.69 -0.04
N ALA A 11 1.85 -3.69 -0.15
CA ALA A 11 0.98 -3.52 -1.31
C ALA A 11 1.50 -2.45 -2.27
N GLY A 12 1.34 -2.67 -3.57
CA GLY A 12 1.79 -1.74 -4.61
C GLY A 12 3.27 -1.88 -4.98
N ALA A 13 3.87 -3.05 -4.76
CA ALA A 13 5.30 -3.31 -4.98
C ALA A 13 5.78 -3.13 -6.43
N THR A 14 4.88 -3.12 -7.42
CA THR A 14 5.19 -2.89 -8.85
C THR A 14 4.97 -1.44 -9.29
N GLY A 15 4.67 -0.53 -8.36
CA GLY A 15 4.56 0.89 -8.62
C GLY A 15 5.85 1.60 -8.23
N LEU A 16 6.11 2.80 -8.78
CA LEU A 16 7.35 3.55 -8.56
C LEU A 16 7.86 3.51 -7.11
N THR A 17 7.03 3.93 -6.14
CA THR A 17 7.45 3.96 -4.74
C THR A 17 7.57 2.57 -4.14
N GLY A 18 6.70 1.64 -4.55
CA GLY A 18 6.71 0.27 -4.05
C GLY A 18 7.93 -0.51 -4.50
N GLU A 19 8.43 -0.29 -5.71
CA GLU A 19 9.64 -0.95 -6.23
C GLU A 19 10.87 -0.52 -5.43
N HIS A 20 11.08 0.78 -5.25
CA HIS A 20 12.18 1.30 -4.43
C HIS A 20 12.07 0.89 -2.96
N LEU A 21 10.85 0.83 -2.42
CA LEU A 21 10.63 0.38 -1.05
C LEU A 21 10.92 -1.12 -0.91
N LEU A 22 10.48 -1.94 -1.87
CA LEU A 22 10.75 -3.37 -1.89
C LEU A 22 12.26 -3.64 -1.91
N ASP A 23 13.00 -2.99 -2.82
CA ASP A 23 14.46 -3.12 -2.90
C ASP A 23 15.13 -2.77 -1.56
N ARG A 24 14.73 -1.66 -0.94
CA ARG A 24 15.25 -1.27 0.38
C ARG A 24 14.92 -2.28 1.47
N LEU A 25 13.71 -2.85 1.48
CA LEU A 25 13.28 -3.84 2.48
C LEU A 25 14.02 -5.17 2.33
N LEU A 26 14.26 -5.62 1.09
CA LEU A 26 14.98 -6.88 0.83
C LEU A 26 16.47 -6.77 1.18
N ASN A 27 17.04 -5.57 1.14
CA ASN A 27 18.43 -5.29 1.53
C ASN A 27 18.61 -4.94 3.02
N GLU A 28 17.53 -4.90 3.82
CA GLU A 28 17.61 -4.60 5.25
C GLU A 28 17.87 -5.89 6.07
N PRO A 29 19.02 -6.02 6.77
CA PRO A 29 19.40 -7.27 7.43
C PRO A 29 18.43 -7.78 8.50
N THR A 30 17.61 -6.90 9.08
CA THR A 30 16.65 -7.27 10.12
C THR A 30 15.35 -7.85 9.55
N ILE A 31 15.10 -7.70 8.24
CA ILE A 31 13.89 -8.16 7.58
C ILE A 31 14.07 -9.62 7.16
N THR A 32 13.27 -10.50 7.75
CA THR A 32 13.30 -11.94 7.47
C THR A 32 12.32 -12.33 6.37
N ARG A 33 11.25 -11.53 6.18
CA ARG A 33 10.21 -11.80 5.20
C ARG A 33 9.53 -10.52 4.72
N VAL A 34 9.41 -10.40 3.40
CA VAL A 34 8.51 -9.45 2.73
C VAL A 34 7.45 -10.25 1.99
N LEU A 35 6.20 -10.13 2.42
CA LEU A 35 5.03 -10.61 1.68
C LEU A 35 4.54 -9.47 0.79
N ALA A 36 4.74 -9.59 -0.52
CA ALA A 36 4.38 -8.56 -1.48
C ALA A 36 3.50 -9.15 -2.57
N PRO A 37 2.18 -9.19 -2.40
CA PRO A 37 1.33 -9.83 -3.38
C PRO A 37 0.97 -8.84 -4.51
N THR A 38 1.05 -9.30 -5.75
CA THR A 38 1.03 -8.44 -6.95
C THR A 38 0.24 -9.05 -8.09
N ARG A 39 -0.01 -8.26 -9.14
CA ARG A 39 -0.67 -8.71 -10.37
C ARG A 39 0.28 -9.37 -11.38
N ARG A 40 1.58 -9.15 -11.21
CA ARG A 40 2.66 -9.59 -12.12
C ARG A 40 3.83 -10.09 -11.26
N PRO A 41 4.57 -11.13 -11.68
CA PRO A 41 5.67 -11.66 -10.90
C PRO A 41 6.77 -10.62 -10.65
N LEU A 42 7.37 -10.67 -9.47
CA LEU A 42 8.56 -9.93 -9.08
C LEU A 42 9.81 -10.81 -9.25
N ALA A 43 11.00 -10.19 -9.26
CA ALA A 43 12.25 -10.94 -9.23
C ALA A 43 12.34 -11.76 -7.93
N GLU A 44 12.76 -13.02 -8.03
CA GLU A 44 12.87 -13.91 -6.88
C GLU A 44 13.92 -13.41 -5.89
N HIS A 45 13.64 -13.58 -4.60
CA HIS A 45 14.57 -13.27 -3.52
C HIS A 45 14.31 -14.20 -2.32
N PRO A 46 15.33 -14.65 -1.57
CA PRO A 46 15.15 -15.60 -0.46
C PRO A 46 14.15 -15.14 0.62
N HIS A 47 14.04 -13.83 0.84
CA HIS A 47 13.13 -13.24 1.83
C HIS A 47 11.80 -12.76 1.22
N LEU A 48 11.57 -12.95 -0.07
CA LEU A 48 10.36 -12.47 -0.76
C LEU A 48 9.36 -13.61 -0.96
N GLU A 49 8.15 -13.40 -0.45
CA GLU A 49 6.97 -14.18 -0.83
C GLU A 49 6.10 -13.31 -1.75
N ASN A 50 5.95 -13.71 -3.02
CA ASN A 50 5.18 -12.98 -4.02
C ASN A 50 4.02 -13.82 -4.59
N PRO A 51 2.86 -13.86 -3.90
CA PRO A 51 1.63 -14.36 -4.51
C PRO A 51 1.25 -13.49 -5.71
N VAL A 52 1.06 -14.12 -6.87
CA VAL A 52 0.71 -13.43 -8.13
C VAL A 52 -0.74 -13.74 -8.50
N GLY A 53 -1.55 -12.69 -8.69
CA GLY A 53 -2.94 -12.83 -9.09
C GLY A 53 -3.75 -11.54 -8.94
N ASP A 54 -5.07 -11.66 -8.89
CA ASP A 54 -5.94 -10.53 -8.56
C ASP A 54 -5.85 -10.21 -7.04
N PRO A 55 -5.46 -8.99 -6.66
CA PRO A 55 -5.42 -8.56 -5.27
C PRO A 55 -6.70 -8.77 -4.49
N ALA A 56 -7.86 -8.62 -5.12
CA ALA A 56 -9.13 -8.87 -4.43
C ALA A 56 -9.31 -10.35 -4.03
N VAL A 57 -8.72 -11.27 -4.79
CA VAL A 57 -8.87 -12.72 -4.60
C VAL A 57 -7.91 -13.25 -3.53
N PHE A 58 -6.64 -12.86 -3.57
CA PHE A 58 -5.65 -13.42 -2.63
C PHE A 58 -5.59 -12.68 -1.29
N LEU A 59 -6.07 -11.43 -1.19
CA LEU A 59 -5.94 -10.65 0.05
C LEU A 59 -6.54 -11.40 1.27
N PRO A 60 -7.74 -12.00 1.20
CA PRO A 60 -8.28 -12.81 2.30
C PRO A 60 -7.47 -14.09 2.59
N GLN A 61 -6.69 -14.57 1.62
CA GLN A 61 -5.92 -15.81 1.70
C GLN A 61 -4.51 -15.60 2.27
N LEU A 62 -4.03 -14.35 2.34
CA LEU A 62 -2.72 -14.05 2.90
C LEU A 62 -2.64 -14.52 4.34
N ALA A 63 -1.60 -15.26 4.69
CA ALA A 63 -1.40 -15.81 6.02
C ALA A 63 0.04 -15.61 6.48
N GLY A 64 0.30 -15.91 7.75
CA GLY A 64 1.58 -15.67 8.40
C GLY A 64 1.59 -14.39 9.23
N ARG A 65 2.64 -14.25 10.03
CA ARG A 65 2.84 -13.10 10.92
C ARG A 65 3.23 -11.88 10.10
N VAL A 66 2.65 -10.72 10.44
CA VAL A 66 3.05 -9.41 9.93
C VAL A 66 3.28 -8.50 11.12
N ASP A 67 4.44 -7.83 11.18
CA ASP A 67 4.73 -6.86 12.22
C ASP A 67 4.33 -5.43 11.77
N ILE A 68 4.58 -5.13 10.49
CA ILE A 68 4.39 -3.82 9.86
C ILE A 68 3.85 -3.96 8.43
N ALA A 69 2.99 -3.02 8.01
CA ALA A 69 2.44 -2.99 6.67
C ALA A 69 2.71 -1.64 5.97
N TYR A 70 3.01 -1.72 4.68
CA TYR A 70 3.19 -0.57 3.79
C TYR A 70 2.19 -0.66 2.64
N CYS A 71 1.43 0.41 2.44
CA CYS A 71 0.50 0.54 1.33
C CYS A 71 0.97 1.64 0.38
N CYS A 72 1.52 1.22 -0.75
CA CYS A 72 1.92 2.08 -1.86
C CYS A 72 0.91 2.01 -3.03
N LEU A 73 -0.32 1.53 -2.76
CA LEU A 73 -1.39 1.53 -3.75
C LEU A 73 -1.81 2.97 -4.10
N GLY A 74 -2.07 3.17 -5.39
CA GLY A 74 -2.60 4.41 -5.89
C GLY A 74 -2.57 4.41 -7.41
N THR A 75 -3.67 4.80 -8.02
CA THR A 75 -3.81 4.98 -9.46
C THR A 75 -3.97 6.46 -9.80
N THR A 76 -4.12 6.76 -11.08
CA THR A 76 -4.63 8.06 -11.53
C THR A 76 -6.03 7.88 -12.06
N LEU A 77 -6.84 8.94 -12.06
CA LEU A 77 -8.18 8.88 -12.65
C LEU A 77 -8.12 8.41 -14.11
N LYS A 78 -7.10 8.85 -14.86
CA LYS A 78 -6.85 8.44 -16.24
C LYS A 78 -6.53 6.95 -16.38
N GLN A 79 -5.66 6.41 -15.53
CA GLN A 79 -5.32 4.97 -15.55
C GLN A 79 -6.48 4.10 -15.03
N ALA A 80 -7.27 4.61 -14.09
CA ALA A 80 -8.46 3.93 -13.59
C ALA A 80 -9.59 3.88 -14.64
N GLY A 81 -9.68 4.91 -15.49
CA GLY A 81 -10.71 5.05 -16.52
C GLY A 81 -12.06 5.55 -16.00
N SER A 82 -12.33 5.47 -14.69
CA SER A 82 -13.55 6.00 -14.08
C SER A 82 -13.34 6.38 -12.61
N GLU A 83 -14.25 7.20 -12.07
CA GLU A 83 -14.26 7.53 -10.63
C GLU A 83 -14.50 6.30 -9.76
N SER A 84 -15.37 5.37 -10.17
CA SER A 84 -15.64 4.15 -9.41
C SER A 84 -14.41 3.23 -9.36
N ALA A 85 -13.72 3.06 -10.49
CA ALA A 85 -12.49 2.29 -10.54
C ALA A 85 -11.36 2.95 -9.74
N PHE A 86 -11.31 4.29 -9.72
CA PHE A 86 -10.37 5.02 -8.89
C PHE A 86 -10.65 4.77 -7.40
N ARG A 87 -11.90 4.87 -6.95
CA ARG A 87 -12.29 4.59 -5.57
C ARG A 87 -11.99 3.15 -5.16
N ALA A 88 -12.26 2.19 -6.05
CA ALA A 88 -11.97 0.78 -5.78
C ALA A 88 -10.48 0.55 -5.44
N VAL A 89 -9.57 1.28 -6.10
CA VAL A 89 -8.12 1.16 -5.87
C VAL A 89 -7.63 2.04 -4.73
N ASP A 90 -7.96 3.34 -4.74
CA ASP A 90 -7.37 4.34 -3.84
C ASP A 90 -8.06 4.44 -2.47
N LEU A 91 -9.22 3.81 -2.31
CA LEU A 91 -9.97 3.73 -1.05
C LEU A 91 -10.24 2.28 -0.67
N ASP A 92 -11.05 1.56 -1.44
CA ASP A 92 -11.63 0.29 -0.99
C ASP A 92 -10.55 -0.79 -0.79
N MET A 93 -9.65 -0.95 -1.77
CA MET A 93 -8.53 -1.88 -1.68
C MET A 93 -7.55 -1.50 -0.56
N VAL A 94 -7.30 -0.21 -0.33
CA VAL A 94 -6.43 0.28 0.75
C VAL A 94 -7.01 -0.08 2.11
N VAL A 95 -8.31 0.15 2.31
CA VAL A 95 -9.04 -0.17 3.55
C VAL A 95 -9.07 -1.67 3.79
N ALA A 96 -9.34 -2.47 2.75
CA ALA A 96 -9.33 -3.93 2.82
C ALA A 96 -7.93 -4.46 3.17
N PHE A 97 -6.89 -3.97 2.49
CA PHE A 97 -5.50 -4.33 2.75
C PHE A 97 -5.11 -4.04 4.20
N SER A 98 -5.43 -2.83 4.66
CA SER A 98 -5.20 -2.38 6.03
C SER A 98 -5.87 -3.31 7.04
N LYS A 99 -7.16 -3.65 6.83
CA LYS A 99 -7.88 -4.57 7.70
C LYS A 99 -7.18 -5.93 7.75
N ARG A 100 -6.79 -6.49 6.60
CA ARG A 100 -6.11 -7.78 6.56
C ARG A 100 -4.78 -7.76 7.27
N ALA A 101 -3.99 -6.70 7.08
CA ALA A 101 -2.72 -6.53 7.78
C ALA A 101 -2.88 -6.62 9.31
N ARG A 102 -3.92 -5.98 9.88
CA ARG A 102 -4.22 -6.06 11.32
C ARG A 102 -4.59 -7.48 11.74
N GLU A 103 -5.41 -8.17 10.97
CA GLU A 103 -5.78 -9.57 11.22
C GLU A 103 -4.55 -10.50 11.25
N MET A 104 -3.50 -10.15 10.49
CA MET A 104 -2.22 -10.87 10.47
C MET A 104 -1.23 -10.43 11.58
N GLY A 105 -1.66 -9.52 12.46
CA GLY A 105 -0.90 -9.08 13.63
C GLY A 105 -0.14 -7.76 13.45
N ALA A 106 -0.27 -7.09 12.30
CA ALA A 106 0.45 -5.84 12.06
C ALA A 106 0.06 -4.79 13.11
N ARG A 107 1.06 -4.09 13.65
CA ARG A 107 0.84 -3.04 14.65
C ARG A 107 1.03 -1.63 14.11
N HIS A 108 1.67 -1.52 12.95
CA HIS A 108 1.94 -0.25 12.29
C HIS A 108 1.58 -0.33 10.81
N LEU A 109 0.74 0.59 10.36
CA LEU A 109 0.49 0.83 8.95
C LEU A 109 1.14 2.14 8.50
N LEU A 110 1.85 2.08 7.38
CA LEU A 110 2.27 3.25 6.61
C LEU A 110 1.53 3.27 5.29
N VAL A 111 0.91 4.40 4.95
CA VAL A 111 0.13 4.56 3.72
C VAL A 111 0.50 5.85 2.99
N ILE A 112 0.54 5.78 1.67
CA ILE A 112 0.76 6.95 0.81
C ILE A 112 -0.59 7.59 0.47
N SER A 113 -0.83 8.76 1.07
CA SER A 113 -1.90 9.68 0.73
C SER A 113 -1.39 10.76 -0.24
N ALA A 114 -1.86 12.01 -0.10
CA ALA A 114 -1.43 13.14 -0.90
C ALA A 114 -1.60 14.46 -0.13
N VAL A 115 -0.83 15.48 -0.53
CA VAL A 115 -1.05 16.85 -0.06
C VAL A 115 -2.47 17.31 -0.44
N GLY A 116 -3.16 17.97 0.48
CA GLY A 116 -4.53 18.43 0.26
C GLY A 116 -5.62 17.37 0.41
N ALA A 117 -5.30 16.14 0.84
CA ALA A 117 -6.28 15.13 1.20
C ALA A 117 -7.26 15.63 2.28
N ASP A 118 -8.53 15.70 1.92
CA ASP A 118 -9.63 16.23 2.74
C ASP A 118 -10.95 15.61 2.26
N PRO A 119 -11.68 14.84 3.11
CA PRO A 119 -12.95 14.21 2.72
C PRO A 119 -14.05 15.22 2.33
N LYS A 120 -13.88 16.51 2.65
CA LYS A 120 -14.81 17.58 2.29
C LYS A 120 -14.39 18.36 1.04
N SER A 121 -13.26 18.01 0.43
CA SER A 121 -12.74 18.69 -0.76
C SER A 121 -13.72 18.59 -1.95
N SER A 122 -13.83 19.67 -2.73
CA SER A 122 -14.55 19.65 -4.02
C SER A 122 -13.77 18.88 -5.10
N ILE A 123 -12.44 18.86 -5.01
CA ILE A 123 -11.55 18.10 -5.91
C ILE A 123 -11.68 16.61 -5.59
N PHE A 124 -12.13 15.82 -6.57
CA PHE A 124 -12.41 14.37 -6.44
C PHE A 124 -11.22 13.58 -5.87
N TYR A 125 -10.03 13.77 -6.43
CA TYR A 125 -8.80 13.07 -5.98
C TYR A 125 -8.53 13.31 -4.49
N ASN A 126 -8.53 14.58 -4.06
CA ASN A 126 -8.31 14.98 -2.67
C ASN A 126 -9.40 14.44 -1.73
N ARG A 127 -10.65 14.41 -2.20
CA ARG A 127 -11.79 13.87 -1.48
C ARG A 127 -11.63 12.38 -1.21
N VAL A 128 -11.34 11.58 -2.24
CA VAL A 128 -11.14 10.13 -2.09
C VAL A 128 -9.95 9.84 -1.17
N LYS A 129 -8.84 10.57 -1.30
CA LYS A 129 -7.71 10.41 -0.39
C LYS A 129 -8.05 10.77 1.05
N GLY A 130 -8.80 11.85 1.28
CA GLY A 130 -9.28 12.22 2.61
C GLY A 130 -10.24 11.20 3.22
N GLU A 131 -11.17 10.67 2.42
CA GLU A 131 -12.08 9.58 2.86
C GLU A 131 -11.30 8.31 3.22
N MET A 132 -10.26 7.97 2.45
CA MET A 132 -9.37 6.84 2.77
C MET A 132 -8.64 7.05 4.10
N GLU A 133 -8.13 8.25 4.35
CA GLU A 133 -7.49 8.55 5.63
C GLU A 133 -8.45 8.42 6.82
N GLU A 134 -9.68 8.94 6.70
CA GLU A 134 -10.69 8.80 7.77
C GLU A 134 -11.08 7.34 7.99
N ALA A 135 -11.26 6.57 6.91
CA ALA A 135 -11.56 5.15 7.01
C ALA A 135 -10.43 4.37 7.70
N LEU A 136 -9.16 4.71 7.46
CA LEU A 136 -8.02 4.09 8.14
C LEU A 136 -7.90 4.51 9.61
N LYS A 137 -8.19 5.77 9.94
CA LYS A 137 -8.22 6.24 11.35
C LYS A 137 -9.29 5.49 12.15
N ALA A 138 -10.45 5.25 11.54
CA ALA A 138 -11.54 4.49 12.14
C ALA A 138 -11.22 2.99 12.37
N GLN A 139 -10.09 2.49 11.87
CA GLN A 139 -9.66 1.12 12.15
C GLN A 139 -8.88 0.97 13.46
N ASP A 140 -8.64 2.02 14.26
CA ASP A 140 -7.95 1.89 15.57
C ASP A 140 -6.60 1.15 15.49
N TRP A 141 -5.74 1.61 14.60
CA TRP A 141 -4.36 1.11 14.49
C TRP A 141 -3.53 1.48 15.72
N PRO A 142 -2.72 0.58 16.28
CA PRO A 142 -1.78 0.95 17.34
C PRO A 142 -0.81 2.05 16.91
N GLN A 143 -0.41 2.03 15.63
CA GLN A 143 0.31 3.12 15.00
C GLN A 143 -0.12 3.24 13.53
N LEU A 144 -0.46 4.47 13.11
CA LEU A 144 -0.81 4.79 11.73
C LEU A 144 0.02 5.98 11.26
N THR A 145 0.80 5.79 10.20
CA THR A 145 1.55 6.88 9.55
C THR A 145 0.94 7.13 8.17
N ILE A 146 0.40 8.33 8.01
CA ILE A 146 -0.16 8.79 6.74
C ILE A 146 0.85 9.75 6.12
N VAL A 147 1.46 9.34 5.01
CA VAL A 147 2.42 10.16 4.28
C VAL A 147 1.67 10.96 3.23
N ARG A 148 1.75 12.30 3.27
CA ARG A 148 1.08 13.20 2.32
C ARG A 148 2.09 13.89 1.39
N PRO A 149 2.68 13.18 0.42
CA PRO A 149 3.62 13.78 -0.51
C PRO A 149 2.91 14.79 -1.44
N SER A 150 3.70 15.67 -2.06
CA SER A 150 3.27 16.45 -3.21
C SER A 150 3.32 15.59 -4.48
N PHE A 151 4.20 15.89 -5.44
CA PHE A 151 4.42 15.07 -6.63
C PHE A 151 5.58 14.10 -6.43
N LEU A 152 5.35 12.84 -6.77
CA LEU A 152 6.39 11.81 -6.82
C LEU A 152 6.99 11.77 -8.22
N LEU A 153 8.23 12.25 -8.35
CA LEU A 153 9.05 12.21 -9.56
C LEU A 153 9.96 10.98 -9.54
N GLY A 154 10.19 10.36 -10.71
CA GLY A 154 11.05 9.18 -10.86
C GLY A 154 10.78 8.46 -12.18
N GLU A 155 11.78 7.75 -12.70
CA GLU A 155 11.62 6.93 -13.90
C GLU A 155 10.66 5.77 -13.64
N ARG A 156 9.77 5.51 -14.60
CA ARG A 156 8.78 4.44 -14.50
C ARG A 156 8.76 3.64 -15.79
N LEU A 157 8.49 2.35 -15.67
CA LEU A 157 8.20 1.50 -16.81
C LEU A 157 6.94 1.97 -17.57
N GLU A 158 5.98 2.62 -16.88
CA GLU A 158 4.81 3.26 -17.48
C GLU A 158 4.71 4.74 -17.01
N PRO A 159 4.83 5.73 -17.91
CA PRO A 159 4.65 7.14 -17.58
C PRO A 159 3.23 7.42 -17.08
N ARG A 160 3.08 8.22 -16.02
CA ARG A 160 1.78 8.87 -15.73
C ARG A 160 1.65 10.04 -16.71
N LEU A 161 0.72 9.94 -17.64
CA LEU A 161 0.21 11.14 -18.30
C LEU A 161 -0.69 11.83 -17.27
N THR A 162 -0.19 12.92 -16.69
CA THR A 162 -1.02 13.88 -15.94
C THR A 162 -2.18 14.35 -16.78
#